data_AF-A0A929DRJ1-F1
#
_entry.id   AF-A0A929DRJ1-F1
#
_cell.length_a   1.000
_cell.length_b   1.000
_cell.length_c   1.000
_cell.angle_alpha   90.00
_cell.angle_beta   90.00
_cell.angle_gamma   90.00
#
_symmetry.space_group_name_H-M   'P 1'
#
loop_
_entity.id
_entity.type
_entity.pdbx_description
1 polymer ?
#
loop_
_entity_poly.entity_id
_entity_poly.type
_entity_poly.pdbx_seq_one_letter_code
_entity_poly.pdbx_strand_id
1 'polypeptide(L)'
;MKTAQQILNQEYGNSSNFMTPHILRVGMASKYIAYELSKGEGFNREPIWGVTFVSYSPATNSTERLDSSGCHHTIEEAEKAIEGGAV
;
A
#
# COMPACT_ATOMS: atom_id res chain seq x y z
N MET A 1 -7.21 3.08 18.08
CA MET A 1 -7.14 3.23 16.61
C MET A 1 -6.10 2.26 16.10
N LYS A 2 -6.37 1.54 15.01
CA LYS A 2 -5.38 0.61 14.44
C LYS A 2 -4.23 1.40 13.81
N THR A 3 -3.02 0.87 13.92
CA THR A 3 -1.85 1.37 13.19
C THR A 3 -1.91 0.95 11.72
N ALA A 4 -1.13 1.59 10.86
CA ALA A 4 -1.01 1.21 9.45
C ALA A 4 -0.66 -0.28 9.30
N GLN A 5 0.31 -0.77 10.08
CA GLN A 5 0.72 -2.16 10.07
C GLN A 5 -0.43 -3.11 10.46
N GLN A 6 -1.23 -2.75 11.47
CA GLN A 6 -2.37 -3.58 11.89
C GLN A 6 -3.48 -3.62 10.84
N ILE A 7 -3.69 -2.53 10.10
CA ILE A 7 -4.66 -2.46 9.01
C ILE A 7 -4.18 -3.34 7.84
N LEU A 8 -2.93 -3.17 7.40
CA LEU A 8 -2.35 -3.97 6.31
C LEU A 8 -2.30 -5.46 6.65
N ASN A 9 -1.88 -5.80 7.87
CA ASN A 9 -1.83 -7.20 8.33
C ASN A 9 -3.23 -7.83 8.44
N GLN A 10 -4.27 -7.04 8.69
CA GLN A 10 -5.62 -7.58 8.72
C GLN A 10 -6.09 -7.97 7.30
N GLU A 11 -5.77 -7.16 6.29
CA GLU A 11 -6.17 -7.41 4.91
C GLU A 11 -5.37 -8.56 4.28
N TYR A 12 -4.05 -8.54 4.45
CA TYR A 12 -3.14 -9.44 3.73
C TYR A 12 -2.47 -10.49 4.61
N GLY A 13 -2.63 -10.42 5.93
CA GLY A 13 -1.89 -11.28 6.85
C GLY A 13 -0.38 -11.05 6.74
N ASN A 14 0.35 -12.11 6.40
CA ASN A 14 1.79 -12.07 6.11
C ASN A 14 2.10 -12.16 4.61
N SER A 15 1.08 -11.98 3.74
CA SER A 15 1.28 -12.04 2.29
C SER A 15 1.96 -10.78 1.79
N SER A 16 3.12 -10.94 1.14
CA SER A 16 3.77 -9.87 0.38
C SER A 16 3.25 -9.84 -1.06
N ASN A 17 3.27 -8.68 -1.71
CA ASN A 17 3.01 -8.59 -3.15
C ASN A 17 4.09 -9.34 -3.92
N PHE A 18 3.70 -10.22 -4.84
CA PHE A 18 4.63 -11.00 -5.67
C PHE A 18 5.49 -10.11 -6.58
N MET A 19 4.89 -9.04 -7.12
CA MET A 19 5.60 -8.12 -8.02
C MET A 19 6.53 -7.17 -7.25
N THR A 20 6.15 -6.77 -6.04
CA THR A 20 6.90 -5.81 -5.22
C THR A 20 7.17 -6.38 -3.82
N PRO A 21 8.06 -7.37 -3.68
CA PRO A 21 8.23 -8.11 -2.42
C PRO A 21 8.96 -7.33 -1.32
N HIS A 22 9.62 -6.22 -1.66
CA HIS A 22 10.44 -5.46 -0.71
C HIS A 22 9.70 -4.25 -0.17
N ILE A 23 9.09 -4.37 1.01
CA ILE A 23 8.45 -3.23 1.69
C ILE A 23 9.51 -2.18 2.04
N LEU A 24 9.28 -0.95 1.58
CA LEU A 24 10.13 0.21 1.87
C LEU A 24 9.57 1.03 3.02
N ARG A 25 8.25 1.26 3.03
CA ARG A 25 7.59 2.13 4.02
C ARG A 25 6.14 1.72 4.19
N VAL A 26 5.64 1.81 5.41
CA VAL A 26 4.21 1.74 5.73
C VAL A 26 3.81 3.02 6.46
N GLY A 27 2.58 3.48 6.24
CA GLY A 27 2.10 4.69 6.88
C GLY A 27 0.60 4.84 6.82
N MET A 28 0.09 5.91 7.45
CA MET A 28 -1.30 6.31 7.33
C MET A 28 -1.39 7.38 6.25
N ALA A 29 -2.23 7.16 5.24
CA ALA A 29 -2.60 8.19 4.26
C ALA A 29 -3.69 9.10 4.84
N SER A 30 -4.61 8.54 5.63
CA SER A 30 -5.64 9.28 6.35
C SER A 30 -5.95 8.62 7.70
N LYS A 31 -6.95 9.10 8.43
CA LYS A 31 -7.37 8.54 9.73
C LYS A 31 -7.66 7.03 9.68
N TYR A 32 -8.16 6.54 8.54
CA TYR A 32 -8.62 5.17 8.36
C TYR A 32 -8.07 4.50 7.10
N ILE A 33 -7.11 5.13 6.42
CA ILE A 33 -6.47 4.56 5.23
C ILE A 33 -4.99 4.37 5.54
N ALA A 34 -4.56 3.12 5.52
CA ALA A 34 -3.15 2.75 5.57
C ALA A 34 -2.60 2.61 4.16
N TYR A 35 -1.31 2.85 4.00
CA TYR A 35 -0.59 2.56 2.76
C TYR A 35 0.66 1.72 3.01
N GLU A 36 1.03 0.95 1.99
CA GLU A 36 2.32 0.29 1.84
C GLU A 36 3.00 0.80 0.56
N LEU A 37 4.25 1.21 0.69
CA LEU A 37 5.17 1.42 -0.43
C LEU A 37 6.15 0.23 -0.45
N SER A 38 6.18 -0.48 -1.57
CA SER A 38 7.08 -1.61 -1.78
C SER A 38 7.80 -1.51 -3.13
N LYS A 39 8.88 -2.27 -3.29
CA LYS A 39 9.72 -2.33 -4.49
C LYS A 39 9.85 -3.76 -4.99
N GLY A 40 9.94 -3.92 -6.30
CA GLY A 40 10.37 -5.15 -6.92
C GLY A 40 10.97 -4.90 -8.29
N GLU A 41 10.93 -5.93 -9.12
CA GLU A 41 11.48 -5.94 -10.47
C GLU A 41 10.41 -6.38 -11.46
N GLY A 42 10.25 -5.61 -12.53
CA GLY A 42 9.39 -5.94 -13.66
C GLY A 42 10.01 -7.01 -14.56
N PHE A 43 9.35 -7.31 -15.67
CA PHE A 43 9.72 -8.42 -16.55
C PHE A 43 11.11 -8.26 -17.19
N ASN A 44 11.55 -7.02 -17.46
CA ASN A 44 12.85 -6.72 -18.04
C ASN A 44 13.90 -6.30 -16.99
N ARG A 45 13.68 -6.64 -15.70
CA ARG A 45 14.52 -6.24 -14.55
C ARG A 45 14.56 -4.73 -14.31
N GLU A 46 13.60 -3.99 -14.83
CA GLU A 46 13.37 -2.61 -14.45
C GLU A 46 12.82 -2.54 -13.02
N PRO A 47 13.23 -1.57 -12.21
CA PRO A 47 12.63 -1.38 -10.90
C PRO A 47 11.16 -0.99 -11.06
N ILE A 48 10.31 -1.58 -10.22
CA ILE A 48 8.90 -1.21 -10.09
C ILE A 48 8.58 -0.88 -8.63
N TRP A 49 7.70 0.10 -8.44
CA TRP A 49 7.27 0.54 -7.12
C TRP A 49 5.79 0.28 -6.94
N GLY A 50 5.44 -0.50 -5.93
CA GLY A 50 4.06 -0.84 -5.59
C GLY A 50 3.55 0.12 -4.53
N VAL A 51 2.35 0.65 -4.75
CA VAL A 51 1.60 1.38 -3.73
C VAL A 51 0.31 0.63 -3.48
N THR A 52 0.07 0.25 -2.23
CA THR A 52 -1.17 -0.38 -1.81
C THR A 52 -1.85 0.50 -0.78
N PHE A 53 -3.15 0.75 -0.95
CA PHE A 53 -3.98 1.40 0.05
C PHE A 53 -5.00 0.44 0.61
N VAL A 54 -5.20 0.48 1.92
CA VAL A 54 -6.20 -0.32 2.62
C VAL A 54 -7.00 0.60 3.52
N SER A 55 -8.31 0.60 3.33
CA SER A 55 -9.24 1.29 4.23
C SER A 55 -9.60 0.38 5.41
N TYR A 56 -9.92 1.00 6.55
CA TYR A 56 -10.39 0.34 7.75
C TYR A 56 -11.69 0.96 8.22
N SER A 57 -12.73 0.13 8.39
CA SER A 57 -14.01 0.55 8.97
C SER A 57 -14.07 0.15 10.45
N PRO A 58 -14.03 1.10 11.41
CA PRO A 58 -14.15 0.77 12.83
C PRO A 58 -15.53 0.21 13.21
N ALA A 59 -16.59 0.57 12.48
CA ALA A 59 -17.96 0.15 12.77
C ALA A 59 -18.17 -1.34 12.50
N THR A 60 -17.52 -1.86 11.45
CA THR A 60 -17.61 -3.25 11.02
C THR A 60 -16.35 -4.05 11.35
N ASN A 61 -15.30 -3.39 11.85
CA ASN A 61 -13.96 -3.95 12.06
C ASN A 61 -13.43 -4.68 10.80
N SER A 62 -13.72 -4.15 9.62
CA SER A 62 -13.31 -4.72 8.33
C SER A 62 -12.23 -3.87 7.66
N THR A 63 -11.44 -4.52 6.81
CA THR A 63 -10.48 -3.87 5.91
C THR A 63 -10.87 -4.13 4.46
N GLU A 64 -10.43 -3.25 3.57
CA GLU A 64 -10.63 -3.40 2.14
C GLU A 64 -9.49 -2.70 1.38
N ARG A 65 -8.88 -3.43 0.43
CA ARG A 65 -7.96 -2.84 -0.55
C ARG A 65 -8.70 -1.84 -1.44
N LEU A 66 -8.14 -0.64 -1.60
CA LEU A 66 -8.68 0.38 -2.50
C LEU A 66 -8.16 0.23 -3.93
N ASP A 67 -9.01 0.61 -4.89
CA ASP A 67 -8.72 0.62 -6.33
C ASP A 67 -7.58 1.56 -6.72
N SER A 68 -7.25 2.53 -5.87
CA SER A 68 -6.09 3.43 -6.03
C SER A 68 -4.74 2.73 -5.87
N SER A 69 -4.72 1.45 -5.49
CA SER A 69 -3.50 0.64 -5.40
C SER A 69 -2.94 0.33 -6.80
N GLY A 70 -1.64 0.48 -7.00
CA GLY A 70 -1.02 0.32 -8.32
C GLY A 70 0.49 0.10 -8.30
N CYS A 71 1.05 -0.15 -9.48
CA CYS A 71 2.50 -0.18 -9.72
C CYS A 71 2.91 1.08 -10.51
N HIS A 72 4.10 1.57 -10.21
CA HIS A 72 4.68 2.78 -10.79
C HIS A 72 6.10 2.51 -11.29
N HIS A 73 6.55 3.29 -12.26
CA HIS A 73 7.87 3.13 -12.89
C HIS A 73 8.95 4.01 -12.27
N THR A 74 8.57 4.91 -11.37
CA THR A 74 9.50 5.74 -10.59
C THR A 74 9.03 5.83 -9.13
N ILE A 75 9.97 6.13 -8.23
CA ILE A 75 9.63 6.35 -6.82
C ILE A 75 8.81 7.63 -6.66
N GLU A 76 9.08 8.65 -7.47
CA GLU A 76 8.38 9.93 -7.44
C GLU A 76 6.90 9.79 -7.84
N GLU A 77 6.59 8.94 -8.82
CA GLU A 77 5.20 8.59 -9.17
C GLU A 77 4.48 7.88 -8.02
N ALA A 78 5.14 6.92 -7.39
CA ALA A 78 4.60 6.20 -6.25
C ALA A 78 4.35 7.14 -5.05
N GLU A 79 5.27 8.06 -4.77
CA GLU A 79 5.10 9.04 -3.69
C GLU A 79 3.98 10.03 -3.99
N LYS A 80 3.86 10.53 -5.22
CA LYS A 80 2.72 11.36 -5.64
C LYS A 80 1.38 10.62 -5.50
N ALA A 81 1.34 9.32 -5.81
CA ALA A 81 0.14 8.52 -5.61
C ALA A 81 -0.23 8.43 -4.12
N ILE A 82 0.73 8.31 -3.22
CA ILE A 82 0.51 8.34 -1.76
C ILE A 82 -0.03 9.69 -1.30
N GLU A 83 0.55 10.80 -1.78
CA GLU A 83 0.09 12.16 -1.44
C GLU A 83 -1.32 12.44 -1.98
N GLY A 84 -1.65 11.97 -3.18
CA GLY A 84 -2.95 12.18 -3.83
C GLY A 84 -4.03 11.15 -3.46
N GLY A 85 -3.66 9.98 -2.96
CA GLY A 85 -4.56 8.87 -2.62
C GLY A 85 -5.19 8.96 -1.23
N ALA A 86 -4.81 9.97 -0.43
CA ALA A 86 -5.44 10.33 0.84
C ALA A 86 -6.75 11.10 0.62
N VAL A 87 -7.72 10.49 -0.06
CA VAL A 87 -9.05 11.09 -0.32
C VAL A 87 -10.06 10.62 0.73
#